data_AF-Q5Z188-F1
#
_entry.id   AF-Q5Z188-F1
#
_cell.length_a   1.000
_cell.length_b   1.000
_cell.length_c   1.000
_cell.angle_alpha   90.00
_cell.angle_beta   90.00
_cell.angle_gamma   90.00
#
_symmetry.space_group_name_H-M   'P 1'
#
loop_
_entity.id
_entity.type
_entity.pdbx_description
1 polymer ?
#
loop_
_entity_poly.entity_id
_entity_poly.type
_entity_poly.pdbx_seq_one_letter_code
_entity_poly.pdbx_strand_id
1 'polypeptide(L)'
;MDDVLCLGTTDGGSTMSKMSADTEGIAAYGATAGVMAGEMAGVAAGAAAAAPALLGPIMGLIGGDFVAAYSAAHAGHVASIAQLSAVLSSMGGAAAGAATVLTETDLTNAAALRGAELDG
;
A
#
# COMPACT_ATOMS: atom_id res chain seq x y z
N MET A 1 -16.36 16.65 13.60
CA MET A 1 -17.34 15.71 14.17
C MET A 1 -18.70 16.21 13.76
N ASP A 2 -19.67 15.31 13.56
CA ASP A 2 -21.08 15.58 13.24
C ASP A 2 -21.42 15.76 11.75
N ASP A 3 -21.49 14.65 11.03
CA ASP A 3 -22.62 14.35 10.13
C ASP A 3 -22.65 12.84 9.84
N VAL A 4 -22.86 12.09 10.94
CA VAL A 4 -23.27 10.69 10.92
C VAL A 4 -24.73 10.69 10.49
N LEU A 5 -24.93 10.62 9.18
CA LEU A 5 -26.23 10.53 8.53
C LEU A 5 -26.82 9.12 8.76
N CYS A 6 -27.23 8.87 10.00
CA CYS A 6 -28.07 7.74 10.40
C CYS A 6 -29.52 8.21 10.51
N LEU A 7 -30.26 8.31 9.39
CA LEU A 7 -31.74 8.32 9.46
C LEU A 7 -32.37 8.01 8.10
N GLY A 8 -32.93 6.80 7.95
CA GLY A 8 -33.84 6.52 6.84
C GLY A 8 -34.11 5.05 6.54
N THR A 9 -35.14 4.51 7.19
CA THR A 9 -35.94 3.32 6.82
C THR A 9 -35.51 1.96 7.40
N THR A 10 -36.31 1.52 8.36
CA THR A 10 -36.56 0.11 8.70
C THR A 10 -37.40 -0.53 7.59
N ASP A 11 -36.93 -1.63 7.00
CA ASP A 11 -37.82 -2.69 6.51
C ASP A 11 -37.15 -4.06 6.69
N GLY A 12 -37.96 -5.06 7.01
CA GLY A 12 -37.55 -6.39 7.44
C GLY A 12 -36.97 -7.24 6.31
N GLY A 13 -35.95 -8.03 6.67
CA GLY A 13 -35.28 -9.00 5.80
C GLY A 13 -33.79 -8.71 5.80
N SER A 14 -32.96 -9.69 6.17
CA SER A 14 -31.50 -9.60 6.05
C SER A 14 -31.13 -9.41 4.59
N THR A 15 -31.16 -8.16 4.14
CA THR A 15 -30.83 -7.74 2.78
C THR A 15 -29.33 -7.64 2.70
N MET A 16 -28.75 -8.37 1.75
CA MET A 16 -27.37 -8.18 1.34
C MET A 16 -27.22 -6.70 0.95
N SER A 17 -26.54 -5.92 1.79
CA SER A 17 -26.24 -4.52 1.48
C SER A 17 -25.52 -4.50 0.13
N LYS A 18 -26.04 -3.76 -0.85
CA LYS A 18 -25.46 -3.70 -2.19
C LYS A 18 -24.01 -3.21 -2.08
N MET A 19 -23.07 -4.13 -2.23
CA MET A 19 -21.65 -3.81 -2.30
C MET A 19 -21.36 -3.21 -3.67
N SER A 20 -20.99 -1.93 -3.71
CA SER A 20 -20.47 -1.26 -4.91
C SER A 20 -19.00 -0.94 -4.63
N ALA A 21 -18.09 -1.55 -5.39
CA ALA A 21 -16.67 -1.27 -5.25
C ALA A 21 -16.26 -0.19 -6.26
N ASP A 22 -15.59 0.85 -5.77
CA ASP A 22 -14.95 1.85 -6.63
C ASP A 22 -13.63 1.28 -7.16
N THR A 23 -13.70 0.58 -8.29
CA THR A 23 -12.53 -0.06 -8.91
C THR A 23 -11.50 0.96 -9.39
N GLU A 24 -11.93 2.16 -9.77
CA GLU A 24 -11.04 3.26 -10.14
C GLU A 24 -10.28 3.77 -8.91
N GLY A 25 -10.98 3.99 -7.79
CA GLY A 25 -10.36 4.34 -6.51
C GLY A 25 -9.38 3.28 -6.00
N ILE A 26 -9.70 2.00 -6.14
CA ILE A 26 -8.81 0.89 -5.76
C ILE A 26 -7.56 0.87 -6.65
N ALA A 27 -7.71 1.08 -7.97
CA ALA A 27 -6.58 1.16 -8.88
C ALA A 27 -5.70 2.39 -8.61
N ALA A 28 -6.31 3.55 -8.32
CA ALA A 28 -5.61 4.78 -7.96
C ALA A 28 -4.83 4.65 -6.65
N TYR A 29 -5.41 3.97 -5.65
CA TYR A 29 -4.69 3.61 -4.43
C TYR A 29 -3.48 2.72 -4.75
N GLY A 30 -3.66 1.71 -5.61
CA GLY A 30 -2.59 0.82 -6.02
C GLY A 30 -1.42 1.57 -6.69
N ALA A 31 -1.74 2.52 -7.57
CA ALA A 31 -0.76 3.39 -8.22
C ALA A 31 -0.02 4.29 -7.20
N THR A 32 -0.75 4.88 -6.25
CA THR A 32 -0.17 5.73 -5.20
C THR A 32 0.78 4.94 -4.30
N ALA A 33 0.39 3.72 -3.90
CA ALA A 33 1.26 2.81 -3.17
C ALA A 33 2.53 2.50 -3.99
N GLY A 34 2.40 2.25 -5.29
CA GLY A 34 3.55 2.07 -6.19
C GLY A 34 4.51 3.27 -6.20
N VAL A 35 4.00 4.49 -6.28
CA VAL A 35 4.81 5.72 -6.23
C VAL A 35 5.55 5.83 -4.90
N MET A 36 4.85 5.71 -3.78
CA MET A 36 5.45 5.76 -2.45
C MET A 36 6.49 4.65 -2.24
N ALA A 37 6.29 3.46 -2.83
CA ALA A 37 7.27 2.38 -2.78
C ALA A 37 8.57 2.79 -3.49
N GLY A 38 8.48 3.44 -4.64
CA GLY A 38 9.62 4.00 -5.37
C GLY A 38 10.32 5.11 -4.59
N GLU A 39 9.57 6.02 -3.96
CA GLU A 39 10.13 7.07 -3.10
C GLU A 39 10.90 6.47 -1.92
N MET A 40 10.34 5.47 -1.24
CA MET A 40 11.01 4.77 -0.13
C MET A 40 12.28 4.05 -0.59
N ALA A 41 12.29 3.45 -1.78
CA ALA A 41 13.50 2.86 -2.35
C ALA A 41 14.59 3.93 -2.60
N GLY A 42 14.19 5.11 -3.08
CA GLY A 42 15.08 6.26 -3.23
C GLY A 42 15.65 6.76 -1.90
N VAL A 43 14.81 6.84 -0.86
CA VAL A 43 15.25 7.19 0.51
C VAL A 43 16.21 6.15 1.07
N ALA A 44 15.97 4.85 0.86
CA ALA A 44 16.89 3.79 1.29
C ALA A 44 18.27 3.92 0.63
N ALA A 45 18.31 4.22 -0.68
CA ALA A 45 19.56 4.45 -1.40
C ALA A 45 20.29 5.69 -0.88
N GLY A 46 19.56 6.79 -0.61
CA GLY A 46 20.11 8.00 -0.02
C GLY A 46 20.66 7.78 1.39
N ALA A 47 19.95 7.02 2.22
CA ALA A 47 20.40 6.64 3.55
C ALA A 47 21.68 5.80 3.47
N ALA A 48 21.73 4.76 2.63
CA ALA A 48 22.91 3.93 2.44
C ALA A 48 24.15 4.72 1.99
N ALA A 49 23.95 5.78 1.19
CA ALA A 49 25.03 6.65 0.75
C ALA A 49 25.59 7.55 1.87
N ALA A 50 24.79 7.85 2.91
CA ALA A 50 25.19 8.65 4.08
C ALA A 50 25.99 7.81 5.09
N ALA A 51 27.00 7.08 4.61
CA ALA A 51 27.62 5.99 5.34
C ALA A 51 28.35 6.43 6.64
N PRO A 52 28.23 5.65 7.73
CA PRO A 52 28.91 5.82 9.02
C PRO A 52 30.43 6.02 8.97
N ALA A 53 31.09 5.52 7.91
CA ALA A 53 32.53 5.53 7.76
C ALA A 53 33.14 6.96 7.79
N LEU A 54 32.33 7.97 7.47
CA LEU A 54 32.72 9.38 7.54
C LEU A 54 32.95 9.88 8.99
N LEU A 55 32.44 9.18 10.00
CA LEU A 55 32.60 9.55 11.41
C LEU A 55 33.87 8.98 12.06
N GLY A 56 34.51 8.00 11.44
CA GLY A 56 35.70 7.32 11.98
C GLY A 56 36.89 8.24 12.32
N PRO A 57 37.27 9.19 11.44
CA PRO A 57 38.38 10.11 11.72
C PRO A 57 38.10 11.12 12.84
N ILE A 58 36.82 11.42 13.12
CA ILE A 58 36.39 12.48 14.05
C ILE A 58 36.26 11.94 15.48
N MET A 59 35.83 10.69 15.65
CA MET A 59 35.53 10.12 16.97
C MET A 59 36.74 9.45 17.67
N GLY A 60 37.87 9.31 16.97
CA GLY A 60 39.10 8.74 17.53
C GLY A 60 38.97 7.27 17.97
N LEU A 61 39.99 6.75 18.66
CA LEU A 61 40.12 5.32 19.01
C LEU A 61 39.03 4.81 19.98
N ILE A 62 38.44 5.71 20.78
CA ILE A 62 37.33 5.42 21.71
C ILE A 62 35.98 5.36 20.97
N GLY A 63 35.86 6.03 19.83
CA GLY A 63 34.64 6.05 19.01
C GLY A 63 34.39 4.79 18.19
N GLY A 64 35.35 3.85 18.15
CA GLY A 64 35.28 2.66 17.30
C GLY A 64 34.04 1.81 17.56
N ASP A 65 33.74 1.51 18.82
CA ASP A 65 32.57 0.70 19.20
C ASP A 65 31.25 1.42 18.92
N PHE A 66 31.23 2.75 19.06
CA PHE A 66 30.06 3.55 18.70
C PHE A 66 29.83 3.56 17.20
N VAL A 67 30.88 3.74 16.39
CA VAL A 67 30.79 3.69 14.93
C VAL A 67 30.36 2.31 14.46
N ALA A 68 30.85 1.24 15.10
CA ALA A 68 30.40 -0.13 14.83
C ALA A 68 28.90 -0.30 15.16
N ALA A 69 28.45 0.10 16.35
CA ALA A 69 27.04 0.03 16.74
C ALA A 69 26.14 0.88 15.85
N TYR A 70 26.55 2.10 15.53
CA TYR A 70 25.84 3.00 14.62
C TYR A 70 25.79 2.41 13.20
N SER A 71 26.87 1.78 12.73
CA SER A 71 26.87 1.14 11.41
C SER A 71 25.91 -0.04 11.31
N ALA A 72 25.82 -0.85 12.36
CA ALA A 72 24.85 -1.92 12.45
C ALA A 72 23.41 -1.38 12.49
N ALA A 73 23.15 -0.34 13.29
CA ALA A 73 21.85 0.31 13.35
C ALA A 73 21.46 0.97 12.02
N HIS A 74 22.41 1.63 11.35
CA HIS A 74 22.22 2.26 10.06
C HIS A 74 21.90 1.22 8.97
N ALA A 75 22.63 0.11 8.93
CA ALA A 75 22.33 -1.00 8.03
C ALA A 75 20.94 -1.59 8.30
N GLY A 76 20.56 -1.76 9.56
CA GLY A 76 19.22 -2.18 9.96
C GLY A 76 18.13 -1.20 9.53
N HIS A 77 18.39 0.11 9.62
CA HIS A 77 17.48 1.15 9.16
C HIS A 77 17.26 1.11 7.64
N VAL A 78 18.35 1.04 6.86
CA VAL A 78 18.28 0.89 5.39
C VAL A 78 17.49 -0.36 5.01
N ALA A 79 17.75 -1.49 5.67
CA ALA A 79 17.02 -2.73 5.44
C ALA A 79 15.52 -2.60 5.76
N SER A 80 15.17 -1.88 6.83
CA SER A 80 13.79 -1.64 7.24
C SER A 80 13.03 -0.79 6.22
N ILE A 81 13.67 0.26 5.67
CA ILE A 81 13.06 1.09 4.61
C ILE A 81 12.85 0.26 3.34
N ALA A 82 13.82 -0.58 2.97
CA ALA A 82 13.67 -1.46 1.81
C ALA A 82 12.51 -2.46 1.97
N GLN A 83 12.33 -3.02 3.17
CA GLN A 83 11.17 -3.89 3.46
C GLN A 83 9.85 -3.12 3.37
N LEU A 84 9.78 -1.90 3.90
CA LEU A 84 8.60 -1.05 3.80
C LEU A 84 8.25 -0.75 2.33
N SER A 85 9.25 -0.44 1.51
CA SER A 85 9.08 -0.25 0.06
C SER A 85 8.49 -1.51 -0.60
N ALA A 86 9.01 -2.69 -0.27
CA ALA A 86 8.50 -3.96 -0.80
C ALA A 86 7.05 -4.24 -0.37
N VAL A 87 6.69 -3.97 0.90
CA VAL A 87 5.31 -4.10 1.39
C VAL A 87 4.37 -3.20 0.61
N LEU A 88 4.76 -1.94 0.40
CA LEU A 88 3.91 -0.98 -0.28
C LEU A 88 3.74 -1.31 -1.77
N SER A 89 4.79 -1.83 -2.40
CA SER A 89 4.69 -2.39 -3.76
C SER A 89 3.74 -3.59 -3.82
N SER A 90 3.82 -4.51 -2.85
CA SER A 90 2.91 -5.65 -2.76
C SER A 90 1.47 -5.24 -2.54
N MET A 91 1.22 -4.25 -1.68
CA MET A 91 -0.12 -3.68 -1.46
C MET A 91 -0.65 -3.03 -2.74
N GLY A 92 0.21 -2.30 -3.47
CA GLY A 92 -0.14 -1.69 -4.74
C GLY A 92 -0.55 -2.71 -5.80
N GLY A 93 0.22 -3.80 -5.93
CA GLY A 93 -0.09 -4.91 -6.82
C GLY A 93 -1.38 -5.65 -6.45
N ALA A 94 -1.60 -5.89 -5.16
CA ALA A 94 -2.83 -6.54 -4.68
C ALA A 94 -4.07 -5.67 -4.94
N ALA A 95 -3.98 -4.36 -4.73
CA ALA A 95 -5.06 -3.43 -5.02
C ALA A 95 -5.37 -3.39 -6.53
N ALA A 96 -4.35 -3.28 -7.38
CA ALA A 96 -4.54 -3.32 -8.83
C ALA A 96 -5.21 -4.64 -9.28
N GLY A 97 -4.75 -5.78 -8.75
CA GLY A 97 -5.37 -7.09 -9.03
C GLY A 97 -6.82 -7.18 -8.57
N ALA A 98 -7.13 -6.65 -7.38
CA ALA A 98 -8.50 -6.59 -6.88
C ALA A 98 -9.41 -5.74 -7.77
N ALA A 99 -8.94 -4.58 -8.24
CA ALA A 99 -9.68 -3.73 -9.16
C ALA A 99 -10.02 -4.48 -10.46
N THR A 100 -9.05 -5.19 -11.06
CA THR A 100 -9.29 -6.01 -12.25
C THR A 100 -10.36 -7.08 -12.01
N VAL A 101 -10.23 -7.87 -10.93
CA VAL A 101 -11.19 -8.93 -10.62
C VAL A 101 -12.60 -8.40 -10.40
N LEU A 102 -12.73 -7.26 -9.71
CA LEU A 102 -14.01 -6.60 -9.48
C LEU A 102 -14.64 -6.12 -10.80
N THR A 103 -13.87 -5.47 -11.66
CA THR A 103 -14.36 -5.04 -12.98
C THR A 103 -14.81 -6.22 -13.86
N GLU A 104 -14.03 -7.31 -13.90
CA GLU A 104 -14.41 -8.51 -14.66
C GLU A 104 -15.68 -9.17 -14.12
N THR A 105 -15.81 -9.22 -12.80
CA THR A 105 -16.99 -9.77 -12.12
C THR A 105 -18.22 -8.93 -12.45
N ASP A 106 -18.12 -7.61 -12.40
CA ASP A 106 -19.22 -6.69 -12.72
C ASP A 106 -19.68 -6.82 -14.17
N LEU A 107 -18.74 -6.90 -15.12
CA LEU A 107 -19.05 -7.10 -16.54
C LEU A 107 -19.74 -8.44 -16.79
N THR A 108 -19.26 -9.51 -16.16
CA THR A 108 -19.83 -10.86 -16.27
C THR A 108 -21.25 -10.90 -15.73
N ASN A 109 -21.46 -10.32 -14.55
CA ASN A 109 -22.79 -10.23 -13.93
C ASN A 109 -23.75 -9.39 -14.79
N ALA A 110 -23.30 -8.25 -15.30
CA ALA A 110 -24.11 -7.39 -16.18
C ALA A 110 -24.46 -8.06 -17.52
N ALA A 111 -23.58 -8.92 -18.06
CA ALA A 111 -23.88 -9.71 -19.25
C ALA A 111 -24.91 -10.82 -18.96
N ALA A 112 -24.77 -11.52 -17.83
CA ALA A 112 -25.72 -12.56 -17.42
C ALA A 112 -27.12 -12.00 -17.18
N LEU A 113 -27.23 -10.84 -16.53
CA LEU A 113 -28.52 -10.16 -16.31
C LEU A 113 -29.18 -9.78 -17.64
N ARG A 114 -28.43 -9.18 -18.57
CA ARG A 114 -28.94 -8.83 -19.91
C ARG A 114 -29.36 -10.06 -20.71
N GLY A 115 -28.65 -11.18 -20.58
CA GLY A 115 -29.05 -12.45 -21.21
C GLY A 115 -30.37 -12.98 -20.64
N ALA A 116 -30.53 -12.96 -19.32
CA ALA A 116 -31.77 -13.40 -18.67
C ALA A 116 -32.99 -12.52 -19.03
N GLU A 117 -32.80 -11.21 -19.22
CA GLU A 117 -33.86 -10.30 -19.70
C GLU A 117 -34.30 -10.59 -21.14
N LEU A 118 -33.46 -11.22 -21.96
CA LEU A 118 -33.78 -11.57 -23.35
C LEU A 118 -34.46 -12.94 -23.48
N ASP A 119 -34.27 -13.83 -22.49
CA ASP A 119 -34.81 -15.19 -22.45
C ASP A 119 -36.15 -15.30 -21.69
N GLY A 120 -36.62 -14.22 -21.05
CA GLY A 120 -37.88 -14.12 -20.29
C GLY A 120 -38.94 -13.29 -21.00
#